data_AF-A0A1X7L2A5-F1
#
_entry.id   AF-A0A1X7L2A5-F1
#
_cell.length_a   1.000
_cell.length_b   1.000
_cell.length_c   1.000
_cell.angle_alpha   90.00
_cell.angle_beta   90.00
_cell.angle_gamma   90.00
#
_symmetry.space_group_name_H-M   'P 1'
#
loop_
_entity.id
_entity.type
_entity.pdbx_description
1 polymer ?
#
loop_
_entity_poly.entity_id
_entity_poly.type
_entity_poly.pdbx_seq_one_letter_code
_entity_poly.pdbx_strand_id
1 'polypeptide(L)' 'MVWFPAGEKHWHGAAPDTAMSHIAIQEAIDGSAVTWMEEVSDADYAD' A
#
# COMPACT_ATOMS: atom_id res chain seq x y z
N MET A 1 12.65 -2.85 5.39
CA MET A 1 11.94 -1.64 5.86
C MET A 1 11.59 -0.85 4.62
N VAL A 2 10.32 -0.52 4.46
CA VAL A 2 9.78 0.20 3.29
C VAL A 2 9.24 1.52 3.82
N TRP A 3 9.50 2.61 3.10
CA TRP A 3 9.06 3.95 3.47
C TRP A 3 8.34 4.57 2.28
N PHE A 4 7.12 5.07 2.52
CA PHE A 4 6.37 5.86 1.56
C PHE A 4 6.30 7.30 2.06
N PRO A 5 6.85 8.27 1.31
CA PRO A 5 6.65 9.69 1.54
C PRO A 5 5.17 10.08 1.68
N ALA A 6 4.90 11.12 2.46
CA ALA A 6 3.56 11.65 2.62
C ALA A 6 2.96 12.05 1.26
N GLY A 7 1.76 11.54 0.97
CA GLY A 7 1.03 11.80 -0.27
C GLY A 7 1.49 10.98 -1.49
N GLU A 8 2.50 10.11 -1.37
CA GLU A 8 2.88 9.22 -2.46
C GLU A 8 1.81 8.14 -2.66
N LYS A 9 1.27 8.04 -3.88
CA LYS A 9 0.37 6.95 -4.25
C LYS A 9 1.18 5.66 -4.35
N HIS A 10 0.77 4.65 -3.60
CA HIS A 10 1.47 3.37 -3.56
C HIS A 10 0.50 2.22 -3.29
N TRP A 11 0.98 1.01 -3.54
CA TRP A 11 0.36 -0.25 -3.14
C TRP A 11 1.45 -1.22 -2.67
N HIS A 12 1.07 -2.19 -1.84
CA HIS A 12 1.95 -3.29 -1.45
C HIS A 12 1.09 -4.50 -1.09
N GLY A 13 1.57 -5.70 -1.44
CA GLY A 13 0.80 -6.93 -1.27
C GLY A 13 1.69 -8.18 -1.26
N ALA A 14 1.03 -9.32 -1.20
CA ALA A 14 1.66 -10.63 -1.33
C ALA A 14 2.15 -10.87 -2.77
N ALA A 15 3.08 -11.82 -2.93
CA ALA A 15 3.38 -12.40 -4.24
C ALA A 15 2.23 -13.36 -4.67
N PRO A 16 2.11 -13.70 -5.96
CA PRO A 16 0.96 -14.48 -6.46
C PRO A 16 0.75 -15.84 -5.79
N ASP A 17 1.82 -16.47 -5.33
CA ASP A 17 1.84 -17.83 -4.78
C ASP A 17 2.28 -17.90 -3.30
N THR A 18 2.58 -16.75 -2.68
CA THR A 18 3.20 -16.70 -1.36
C THR A 18 2.58 -15.61 -0.50
N ALA A 19 2.00 -16.00 0.64
CA ALA A 19 1.44 -15.05 1.61
C ALA A 19 2.51 -14.14 2.23
N MET A 20 2.12 -12.91 2.57
CA MET A 20 2.99 -11.91 3.19
C MET A 20 2.37 -11.37 4.47
N SER A 21 3.20 -10.99 5.43
CA SER A 21 2.79 -10.27 6.64
C SER A 21 3.77 -9.16 6.93
N HIS A 22 3.27 -8.01 7.33
CA HIS A 22 4.08 -6.87 7.75
C HIS A 22 3.38 -6.07 8.84
N ILE A 23 4.15 -5.22 9.51
CA ILE A 23 3.62 -4.21 10.42
C ILE A 23 3.53 -2.89 9.63
N ALA A 24 2.38 -2.26 9.64
CA ALA A 24 2.17 -0.92 9.08
C ALA A 24 2.16 0.11 10.23
N ILE A 25 2.95 1.18 10.08
CA ILE A 25 3.03 2.28 11.05
C ILE A 25 2.83 3.57 10.27
N GLN A 26 1.83 4.35 10.64
CA GLN A 26 1.44 5.58 9.96
C GLN A 26 0.71 6.52 10.94
N GLU A 27 0.93 7.82 10.78
CA GLU A 27 0.26 8.86 11.56
C GLU A 27 -1.07 9.25 10.90
N ALA A 28 -2.01 9.78 11.69
CA ALA A 28 -3.27 10.30 11.17
C ALA A 28 -3.20 11.82 11.00
N ILE A 29 -3.67 12.32 9.86
CA ILE A 29 -3.86 13.74 9.56
C ILE A 29 -5.36 13.96 9.42
N ASP A 30 -5.90 14.94 10.14
CA ASP A 30 -7.35 15.26 10.15
C ASP A 30 -8.25 14.04 10.43
N GLY A 31 -7.77 13.13 11.28
CA GLY A 31 -8.51 11.93 11.69
C GLY A 31 -8.45 10.76 10.71
N SER A 32 -7.72 10.87 9.60
CA SER A 32 -7.47 9.75 8.69
C SER A 32 -5.97 9.50 8.49
N ALA A 33 -5.59 8.23 8.42
CA ALA A 33 -4.22 7.84 8.06
C ALA A 33 -4.07 7.46 6.58
N VAL A 34 -5.16 7.47 5.81
CA VAL A 34 -5.17 7.00 4.41
C VAL A 34 -6.19 7.74 3.56
N THR A 35 -5.90 7.88 2.28
CA THR A 35 -6.88 8.23 1.24
C THR A 35 -6.88 7.10 0.23
N TRP A 36 -7.97 6.33 0.16
CA TRP A 36 -8.09 5.23 -0.80
C TRP A 36 -8.33 5.76 -2.22
N MET A 37 -7.79 5.04 -3.19
CA MET A 37 -7.94 5.31 -4.62
C MET A 37 -8.49 4.06 -5.33
N GLU A 38 -8.22 3.89 -6.62
CA GLU A 38 -8.64 2.72 -7.38
C GLU A 38 -7.91 1.43 -6.95
N GLU A 39 -8.53 0.28 -7.29
CA GLU A 39 -7.88 -1.03 -7.15
C GLU A 39 -6.70 -1.14 -8.13
N VAL A 40 -5.65 -1.85 -7.71
CA VAL A 40 -4.54 -2.21 -8.58
C VAL A 40 -5.06 -3.20 -9.63
N SER A 41 -4.89 -2.89 -10.91
CA SER A 41 -5.34 -3.78 -11.98
C SER A 41 -4.46 -5.03 -12.06
N ASP A 42 -4.99 -6.13 -12.61
CA ASP A 42 -4.19 -7.34 -12.87
C ASP A 42 -2.99 -7.07 -13.79
N ALA A 43 -3.08 -6.07 -14.67
CA ALA A 43 -1.98 -5.64 -15.52
C ALA A 43 -0.89 -4.94 -14.70
N ASP A 44 -1.26 -3.96 -13.86
CA ASP A 44 -0.30 -3.25 -13.01
C ASP A 44 0.34 -4.17 -11.95
N TYR A 45 -0.38 -5.22 -11.53
CA TYR A 45 0.14 -6.22 -10.59
C TYR A 45 1.15 -7.18 -11.25
N ALA A 46 1.06 -7.38 -12.56
CA ALA A 46 1.90 -8.31 -13.31
C ALA A 46 3.19 -7.67 -13.87
N ASP A 47 3.32 -6.34 -13.82
CA ASP A 47 4.51 -5.57 -14.20
C ASP A 47 5.68 -5.71 -13.21
#